data_AF-A0A968KTD9-F1
#
_entry.id   AF-A0A968KTD9-F1
#
_cell.length_a   1.000
_cell.length_b   1.000
_cell.length_c   1.000
_cell.angle_alpha   90.00
_cell.angle_beta   90.00
_cell.angle_gamma   90.00
#
_symmetry.space_group_name_H-M   'P 1'
#
loop_
_entity.id
_entity.type
_entity.pdbx_description
1 polymer ?
#
loop_
_entity_poly.entity_id
_entity_poly.type
_entity_poly.pdbx_seq_one_letter_code
_entity_poly.pdbx_strand_id
1 'polypeptide(L)'
;MQKLPPIEVYTLIRQILTEKEFSDISKRWDIAKMLHSGVTQRQVASDLHVSLCKITRGSRELKRPNSVIKKAVTMHFELQKGQERIQ
;
A
#
# COMPACT_ATOMS: atom_id res chain seq x y z
N MET A 1 -6.67 15.39 -19.03
CA MET A 1 -5.99 15.38 -17.71
C MET A 1 -4.50 15.41 -17.96
N GLN A 2 -3.81 16.47 -17.54
CA GLN A 2 -2.35 16.57 -17.65
C GLN A 2 -1.71 15.55 -16.69
N LYS A 3 -0.69 14.82 -17.14
CA LYS A 3 0.04 13.89 -16.28
C LYS A 3 1.04 14.70 -15.43
N LEU A 4 0.89 14.69 -14.11
CA LEU A 4 1.87 15.28 -13.20
C LEU A 4 3.10 14.35 -13.09
N PRO A 5 4.35 14.86 -13.22
CA PRO A 5 5.55 14.07 -12.97
C PRO A 5 5.63 13.63 -11.49
N PRO A 6 6.32 12.50 -11.18
CA PRO A 6 6.31 11.91 -9.84
C PRO A 6 6.71 12.86 -8.70
N ILE A 7 7.66 13.77 -8.96
CA ILE A 7 8.14 14.74 -7.95
C ILE A 7 7.09 15.79 -7.58
N GLU A 8 6.29 16.24 -8.55
CA GLU A 8 5.20 17.20 -8.31
C GLU A 8 4.07 16.54 -7.53
N VAL A 9 3.75 15.28 -7.84
CA VAL A 9 2.76 14.50 -7.09
C VAL A 9 3.21 14.27 -5.65
N TYR A 10 4.47 13.87 -5.43
CA TYR A 10 5.00 13.65 -4.09
C TYR A 10 4.93 14.93 -3.24
N THR A 11 5.42 16.05 -3.77
CA THR A 11 5.41 17.34 -3.08
C THR A 11 3.99 17.79 -2.76
N LEU A 12 3.08 17.71 -3.72
CA LEU A 12 1.66 18.03 -3.51
C LEU A 12 1.06 17.20 -2.37
N ILE A 13 1.26 15.87 -2.40
CA ILE A 13 0.74 14.98 -1.36
C ILE A 13 1.31 15.35 0.03
N ARG A 14 2.60 15.68 0.12
CA ARG A 14 3.24 16.09 1.38
C ARG A 14 2.77 17.46 1.89
N GLN A 15 2.29 18.33 1.01
CA GLN A 15 1.75 19.63 1.41
C GLN A 15 0.28 19.57 1.84
N ILE A 16 -0.53 18.69 1.23
CA ILE A 16 -1.96 18.57 1.56
C ILE A 16 -2.22 17.68 2.78
N LEU A 17 -1.34 16.71 3.04
CA LEU A 17 -1.49 15.77 4.15
C LEU A 17 -0.65 16.23 5.34
N THR A 18 -1.20 16.02 6.54
CA THR A 18 -0.38 16.06 7.75
C THR A 18 0.59 14.88 7.78
N GLU A 19 1.70 15.02 8.53
CA GLU A 19 2.66 13.92 8.74
C GLU A 19 1.99 12.65 9.28
N LYS A 20 0.98 12.81 10.14
CA LYS A 20 0.20 11.70 10.69
C LYS A 20 -0.61 10.99 9.60
N GLU A 21 -1.31 11.73 8.74
CA GLU A 21 -2.10 11.14 7.65
C GLU A 21 -1.22 10.45 6.62
N PHE A 22 -0.09 11.06 6.27
CA PHE A 22 0.90 10.45 5.37
C PHE A 22 1.45 9.13 5.95
N SER A 23 1.81 9.12 7.23
CA SER A 23 2.24 7.91 7.95
C SER A 23 1.14 6.84 7.97
N ASP A 24 -0.11 7.22 8.23
CA ASP A 24 -1.24 6.30 8.28
C ASP A 24 -1.55 5.69 6.90
N ILE A 25 -1.47 6.48 5.82
CA ILE A 25 -1.62 5.98 4.45
C ILE A 25 -0.48 5.02 4.08
N SER A 26 0.76 5.38 4.43
CA SER A 26 1.94 4.54 4.19
C SER A 26 1.80 3.18 4.90
N LYS A 27 1.38 3.18 6.17
CA LYS A 27 1.11 1.94 6.92
C LYS A 27 -0.01 1.10 6.28
N ARG A 28 -1.07 1.72 5.76
CA ARG A 28 -2.13 0.99 5.05
C ARG A 28 -1.61 0.34 3.77
N TRP A 29 -0.69 1.01 3.08
CA TRP A 29 -0.01 0.44 1.92
C TRP A 29 0.84 -0.78 2.31
N ASP A 30 1.59 -0.71 3.41
CA ASP A 30 2.37 -1.85 3.91
C ASP A 30 1.48 -3.03 4.31
N ILE A 31 0.39 -2.78 5.03
CA ILE A 31 -0.63 -3.80 5.33
C ILE A 31 -1.13 -4.45 4.03
N ALA A 32 -1.44 -3.65 3.01
CA ALA A 32 -1.96 -4.17 1.74
C ALA A 32 -0.95 -5.08 1.03
N LYS A 33 0.33 -4.69 0.98
CA LYS A 33 1.41 -5.49 0.41
C LYS A 33 1.57 -6.83 1.14
N MET A 34 1.69 -6.79 2.48
CA MET A 34 1.89 -8.00 3.29
C MET A 34 0.71 -8.98 3.18
N LEU A 35 -0.53 -8.47 3.23
CA LEU A 35 -1.70 -9.31 3.05
C LEU A 35 -1.77 -9.90 1.63
N HIS A 36 -1.39 -9.13 0.61
CA HIS A 36 -1.36 -9.62 -0.76
C HIS A 36 -0.30 -10.71 -0.96
N SER A 37 0.84 -10.62 -0.28
CA SER A 37 1.90 -11.63 -0.32
C SER A 37 1.62 -12.87 0.55
N GLY A 38 0.42 -12.98 1.14
CA GLY A 38 -0.01 -14.15 1.91
C GLY A 38 0.36 -14.10 3.40
N VAL A 39 0.89 -12.99 3.91
CA VAL A 39 1.19 -12.85 5.34
C VAL A 39 -0.11 -12.84 6.16
N THR A 40 -0.14 -13.57 7.26
CA THR A 40 -1.32 -13.67 8.10
C THR A 40 -1.62 -12.34 8.80
N GLN A 41 -2.90 -12.03 9.06
CA GLN A 41 -3.29 -10.79 9.74
C GLN A 41 -2.66 -10.64 11.14
N ARG A 42 -2.45 -11.75 11.85
CA ARG A 42 -1.79 -11.73 13.16
C ARG A 42 -0.31 -11.36 13.04
N GLN A 43 0.38 -11.90 12.03
CA GLN A 43 1.77 -11.54 11.77
C GLN A 43 1.88 -10.06 11.36
N VAL A 44 1.01 -9.58 10.46
CA VAL A 44 0.95 -8.15 10.08
C VAL A 44 0.73 -7.25 11.31
N ALA A 45 -0.13 -7.67 12.25
CA ALA A 45 -0.38 -6.91 13.48
C ALA A 45 0.87 -6.78 14.35
N SER A 46 1.62 -7.87 14.48
CA SER A 46 2.89 -7.92 15.22
C SER A 46 3.95 -7.04 14.56
N ASP A 47 4.17 -7.21 13.26
CA ASP A 47 5.27 -6.56 12.54
C ASP A 47 5.07 -5.06 12.37
N LEU A 48 3.82 -4.61 12.14
CA LEU A 48 3.51 -3.20 11.94
C LEU A 48 3.02 -2.49 13.20
N HIS A 49 2.95 -3.21 14.34
CA HIS A 49 2.43 -2.71 15.61
C HIS A 49 1.04 -2.05 15.47
N VAL A 50 0.12 -2.70 14.75
CA VAL A 50 -1.25 -2.23 14.52
C VAL A 50 -2.27 -3.22 15.06
N SER A 51 -3.44 -2.72 15.48
CA SER A 51 -4.51 -3.60 15.94
C SER A 51 -5.11 -4.42 14.80
N LEU A 52 -5.60 -5.63 15.10
CA LEU A 52 -6.30 -6.48 14.14
C LEU A 52 -7.48 -5.76 13.47
N CYS A 53 -8.22 -4.93 14.20
CA CYS A 53 -9.32 -4.12 13.66
C CYS A 53 -8.88 -3.20 12.51
N LYS A 54 -7.69 -2.61 12.58
CA LYS A 54 -7.13 -1.78 11.50
C LYS A 54 -6.83 -2.62 10.25
N ILE A 55 -6.38 -3.86 10.45
CA ILE A 55 -6.03 -4.79 9.36
C ILE A 55 -7.27 -5.37 8.68
N THR A 56 -8.30 -5.76 9.44
CA THR A 56 -9.51 -6.37 8.88
C THR A 56 -10.20 -5.45 7.86
N ARG A 57 -10.16 -4.13 8.07
CA ARG A 57 -10.64 -3.16 7.08
C ARG A 57 -9.82 -3.19 5.78
N GLY A 58 -8.49 -3.16 5.87
CA GLY A 58 -7.61 -3.25 4.69
C GLY A 58 -7.79 -4.57 3.91
N SER A 59 -7.92 -5.68 4.65
CA SER A 59 -8.22 -7.01 4.09
C SER A 59 -9.52 -7.04 3.29
N ARG A 60 -10.57 -6.34 3.75
CA ARG A 60 -11.83 -6.22 3.00
C ARG A 60 -11.66 -5.43 1.71
N GLU A 61 -10.94 -4.30 1.74
CA GLU A 61 -10.69 -3.49 0.54
C GLU A 61 -9.96 -4.28 -0.54
N LEU A 62 -9.00 -5.14 -0.18
CA LEU A 62 -8.29 -6.02 -1.12
C LEU A 62 -9.21 -7.07 -1.76
N LYS A 63 -10.26 -7.50 -1.06
CA LYS A 63 -11.21 -8.52 -1.56
C LYS A 63 -12.35 -7.95 -2.39
N ARG A 64 -12.51 -6.62 -2.42
CA ARG A 64 -13.60 -5.99 -3.18
C ARG A 64 -13.46 -6.25 -4.69
N PRO A 65 -14.60 -6.43 -5.41
CA PRO A 65 -14.58 -6.40 -6.86
C PRO A 65 -14.00 -5.06 -7.33
N ASN A 66 -13.17 -5.09 -8.38
CA ASN A 66 -12.51 -3.90 -8.92
C ASN A 66 -11.65 -3.11 -7.92
N SER A 67 -11.13 -3.76 -6.87
CA SER A 67 -10.23 -3.11 -5.91
C SER A 67 -9.00 -2.51 -6.59
N VAL A 68 -8.94 -1.18 -6.62
CA VAL A 68 -7.79 -0.44 -7.16
C VAL A 68 -6.55 -0.71 -6.32
N ILE A 69 -6.69 -0.87 -5.00
CA ILE A 69 -5.59 -1.22 -4.11
C ILE A 69 -5.03 -2.59 -4.47
N LYS A 70 -5.87 -3.60 -4.72
CA LYS A 70 -5.40 -4.92 -5.15
C LYS A 70 -4.61 -4.81 -6.46
N LYS A 71 -5.14 -4.10 -7.46
CA LYS A 71 -4.46 -3.88 -8.74
C LYS A 71 -3.11 -3.19 -8.55
N ALA A 72 -3.06 -2.13 -7.74
CA ALA A 72 -1.83 -1.38 -7.45
C ALA A 72 -0.77 -2.25 -6.78
N VAL A 73 -1.14 -3.06 -5.79
CA VAL A 73 -0.20 -3.96 -5.11
C VAL A 73 0.30 -5.04 -6.05
N THR A 74 -0.56 -5.63 -6.89
CA THR A 74 -0.13 -6.60 -7.91
C THR A 74 0.89 -5.98 -8.87
N MET A 75 0.61 -4.79 -9.42
CA MET A 75 1.55 -4.06 -10.27
C MET A 75 2.88 -3.76 -9.56
N HIS A 76 2.85 -3.40 -8.28
CA HIS A 76 4.06 -3.17 -7.49
C HIS A 76 4.95 -4.43 -7.44
N PHE A 77 4.38 -5.61 -7.14
CA PHE A 77 5.15 -6.86 -7.13
C PHE A 77 5.63 -7.27 -8.52
N GLU A 78 4.86 -7.03 -9.58
CA GLU A 78 5.26 -7.31 -10.96
C GLU A 78 6.46 -6.44 -11.41
N LEU A 79 6.46 -5.16 -11.06
CA LEU A 79 7.55 -4.23 -11.36
C LEU A 79 8.84 -4.63 -10.64
N GLN A 80 8.76 -5.03 -9.36
CA GLN A 80 9.94 -5.50 -8.61
C GLN A 80 10.57 -6.74 -9.24
N LYS A 81 9.76 -7.73 -9.64
CA LYS A 81 10.24 -8.93 -10.37
C LYS A 81 10.83 -8.63 -11.74
N GLY A 82 10.46 -7.51 -12.35
CA GLY A 82 11.05 -7.04 -13.61
C GLY A 82 12.45 -6.46 -13.41
N GLN A 83 12.69 -5.80 -12.27
CA GLN A 83 13.99 -5.21 -11.94
C GLN A 83 15.02 -6.27 -11.50
N GLU A 84 14.58 -7.32 -10.79
CA GLU A 84 15.43 -8.44 -10.37
C GLU A 84 15.89 -9.33 -11.54
N ARG A 85 15.22 -9.28 -12.70
CA ARG A 85 15.57 -10.06 -13.90
C ARG A 85 16.56 -9.36 -14.84
N ILE A 86 16.91 -8.11 -14.56
CA ILE A 86 17.84 -7.30 -15.36
C ILE A 86 19.19 -7.13 -14.64
N GLN A 87 19.37 -7.81 -13.49
CA GLN A 87 20.66 -7.96 -12.80
C GLN A 87 21.23 -9.35 -13.00
#